data_AF-A0A2V9QVF5-F1
#
_entry.id   AF-A0A2V9QVF5-F1
#
_cell.length_a   1.000
_cell.length_b   1.000
_cell.length_c   1.000
_cell.angle_alpha   90.00
_cell.angle_beta   90.00
_cell.angle_gamma   90.00
#
_symmetry.space_group_name_H-M   'P 1'
#
loop_
_entity.id
_entity.type
_entity.pdbx_description
1 polymer ?
#
loop_
_entity_poly.entity_id
_entity_poly.type
_entity_poly.pdbx_seq_one_letter_code
_entity_poly.pdbx_strand_id
1 'polypeptide(L)'
;MAKLEISRNQESGNQSFKQIEGDGWTSIYLPAICAGIIMTIVLFVAIACSKKSDSSANRISAPAEPAASTPVPATMVSAAAPQATKKVKKHRPANAIYVNGTYGVSFSYPRKYRLAAGNGKAQVPVQTSFLKPGAVQIAAVDVPDDSYPETDFSSALLNVSVNPGMSADECAQFVPASKDTEATKPSTIKMGANEFTALEQMSGEANHQADLKYYHLFKNGACYEFALDVETSRKADEDLAQLDRGQVFKQLEKMLSSAKIKDVQVPGVEKAEKASESKPEDSTTAETKSTGAKNDVTTDATVSTPAADSKTEKAQVVTPEQK
;
A
#
# COMPACT_ATOMS: atom_id res chain seq x y z
N MET A 1 7.47 -44.75 44.08
CA MET A 1 6.13 -44.62 44.67
C MET A 1 6.07 -43.34 45.47
N ALA A 2 5.28 -42.36 45.03
CA ALA A 2 4.51 -41.43 45.88
C ALA A 2 3.75 -40.47 44.95
N LYS A 3 2.43 -40.65 44.93
CA LYS A 3 1.43 -39.85 44.24
C LYS A 3 1.14 -38.63 45.10
N LEU A 4 1.20 -37.42 44.55
CA LEU A 4 0.68 -36.21 45.20
C LEU A 4 -0.39 -35.62 44.29
N GLU A 5 -1.64 -35.94 44.64
CA GLU A 5 -2.84 -35.29 44.15
C GLU A 5 -2.92 -33.89 44.76
N ILE A 6 -3.09 -32.86 43.94
CA ILE A 6 -3.51 -31.54 44.40
C ILE A 6 -4.90 -31.30 43.81
N SER A 7 -5.89 -31.42 44.70
CA SER A 7 -7.30 -31.13 44.47
C SER A 7 -7.52 -29.68 44.10
N ARG A 8 -8.32 -29.51 43.04
CA ARG A 8 -8.94 -28.29 42.55
C ARG A 8 -10.00 -27.83 43.57
N ASN A 9 -9.82 -26.67 44.21
CA ASN A 9 -10.90 -25.94 44.85
C ASN A 9 -11.32 -24.78 43.97
N GLN A 10 -12.56 -24.88 43.47
CA GLN A 10 -13.26 -23.87 42.71
C GLN A 10 -14.03 -23.01 43.72
N GLU A 11 -13.51 -21.82 44.03
CA GLU A 11 -14.24 -20.84 44.83
C GLU A 11 -14.90 -19.82 43.91
N SER A 12 -16.24 -19.85 43.95
CA SER A 12 -17.17 -18.97 43.26
C SER A 12 -17.16 -17.59 43.91
N GLY A 13 -16.44 -16.64 43.33
CA GLY A 13 -16.48 -15.22 43.69
C GLY A 13 -17.21 -14.40 42.63
N ASN A 14 -18.50 -14.13 42.84
CA ASN A 14 -19.31 -13.24 42.03
C ASN A 14 -18.97 -11.78 42.39
N GLN A 15 -18.07 -11.14 41.65
CA GLN A 15 -17.74 -9.72 41.82
C GLN A 15 -18.37 -8.92 40.67
N SER A 16 -19.47 -8.26 41.00
CA SER A 16 -20.14 -7.27 40.15
C SER A 16 -19.17 -6.10 39.89
N PHE A 17 -18.65 -6.00 38.67
CA PHE A 17 -17.89 -4.84 38.23
C PHE A 17 -18.87 -3.68 38.03
N LYS A 18 -18.92 -2.78 39.00
CA LYS A 18 -19.67 -1.53 38.89
C LYS A 18 -19.05 -0.70 37.76
N GLN A 19 -19.90 -0.40 36.80
CA GLN A 19 -19.75 0.62 35.77
C GLN A 19 -19.25 1.93 36.41
N ILE A 20 -18.00 2.30 36.14
CA ILE A 20 -17.45 3.60 36.52
C ILE A 20 -18.02 4.61 35.53
N GLU A 21 -18.91 5.45 36.04
CA GLU A 21 -19.45 6.64 35.39
C GLU A 21 -18.31 7.51 34.84
N GLY A 22 -18.32 7.73 33.53
CA GLY A 22 -17.58 8.82 32.91
C GLY A 22 -18.39 10.09 33.04
N ASP A 23 -17.89 11.06 33.81
CA ASP A 23 -18.28 12.49 33.73
C ASP A 23 -17.43 13.35 34.69
N GLY A 24 -16.11 13.41 34.46
CA GLY A 24 -15.22 14.22 35.30
C GLY A 24 -14.09 14.98 34.59
N TRP A 25 -13.78 14.68 33.33
CA TRP A 25 -12.56 15.17 32.69
C TRP A 25 -12.74 16.24 31.61
N THR A 26 -13.96 16.51 31.16
CA THR A 26 -14.21 17.44 30.02
C THR A 26 -14.63 18.85 30.45
N SER A 27 -15.11 19.04 31.68
CA SER A 27 -15.71 20.32 32.09
C SER A 27 -14.67 21.39 32.49
N ILE A 28 -13.51 20.98 33.01
CA ILE A 28 -12.51 21.93 33.55
C ILE A 28 -11.55 22.45 32.47
N TYR A 29 -11.29 21.67 31.41
CA TYR A 29 -10.26 22.01 30.41
C TYR A 29 -10.79 22.75 29.17
N LEU A 30 -12.10 22.76 28.95
CA LEU A 30 -12.72 23.45 27.81
C LEU A 30 -12.46 24.97 27.77
N PRO A 31 -12.61 25.74 28.87
CA PRO A 31 -12.38 27.18 28.82
C PRO A 31 -10.89 27.56 28.71
N ALA A 32 -9.98 26.71 29.21
CA ALA A 32 -8.54 26.94 29.13
C ALA A 32 -7.99 26.73 27.71
N ILE A 33 -8.52 25.75 26.97
CA ILE A 33 -8.13 25.47 25.58
C ILE A 33 -8.62 26.58 24.64
N CYS A 34 -9.82 27.12 24.85
CA CYS A 34 -10.35 28.23 24.04
C CYS A 34 -9.52 29.52 24.18
N ALA A 35 -9.01 29.83 25.39
CA ALA A 35 -8.19 31.03 25.59
C ALA A 35 -6.80 30.93 24.92
N GLY A 36 -6.19 29.73 24.90
CA GLY A 36 -4.91 29.49 24.21
C GLY A 36 -5.01 29.61 22.69
N ILE A 37 -6.12 29.16 22.11
CA ILE A 37 -6.37 29.25 20.66
C ILE A 37 -6.59 30.72 20.22
N ILE A 38 -7.24 31.56 21.04
CA ILE A 38 -7.45 32.97 20.71
C ILE A 38 -6.13 33.77 20.77
N MET A 39 -5.26 33.51 21.75
CA MET A 39 -3.96 34.19 21.85
C MET A 39 -3.00 33.84 20.71
N THR A 40 -3.04 32.60 20.21
CA THR A 40 -2.19 32.18 19.09
C THR A 40 -2.62 32.81 17.76
N ILE A 41 -3.92 32.97 17.49
CA ILE A 41 -4.42 33.62 16.27
C ILE A 41 -3.99 35.10 16.19
N VAL A 42 -3.98 35.83 17.31
CA VAL A 42 -3.56 37.25 17.34
C VAL A 42 -2.07 37.41 17.02
N LEU A 43 -1.22 36.45 17.42
CA LEU A 43 0.21 36.46 17.10
C LEU A 43 0.51 36.16 15.61
N PHE A 44 -0.34 35.39 14.92
CA PHE A 44 -0.14 35.10 13.49
C PHE A 44 -0.56 36.24 12.55
N VAL A 45 -1.51 37.10 12.94
CA VAL A 45 -1.97 38.21 12.09
C VAL A 45 -0.94 39.36 12.01
N ALA A 46 -0.03 39.49 12.97
CA ALA A 46 1.00 40.54 12.98
C ALA A 46 2.21 40.27 12.05
N ILE A 47 2.37 39.06 11.50
CA ILE A 47 3.53 38.69 10.65
C ILE A 47 3.20 38.76 9.14
N ALA A 48 1.92 38.96 8.77
CA ALA A 48 1.45 38.87 7.39
C ALA A 48 1.43 40.20 6.59
N CYS A 49 2.24 41.19 6.97
CA CYS A 49 2.43 42.42 6.18
C CYS A 49 3.91 42.70 5.94
N SER A 50 4.58 41.87 5.13
CA SER A 50 5.81 42.25 4.42
C SER A 50 6.19 41.20 3.37
N LYS A 51 5.68 41.33 2.13
CA LYS A 51 6.51 41.25 0.92
C LYS A 51 5.72 41.52 -0.37
N LYS A 52 5.95 42.75 -0.84
CA LYS A 52 5.93 43.32 -2.20
C LYS A 52 5.75 42.32 -3.35
N SER A 53 4.70 42.57 -4.13
CA SER A 53 4.41 42.00 -5.44
C SER A 53 5.13 42.80 -6.54
N ASP A 54 6.07 42.18 -7.25
CA ASP A 54 6.50 42.67 -8.57
C ASP A 54 5.71 41.89 -9.63
N SER A 55 4.68 42.54 -10.16
CA SER A 55 3.92 42.09 -11.31
C SER A 55 4.61 42.60 -12.58
N SER A 56 5.36 41.74 -13.26
CA SER A 56 5.84 42.03 -14.61
C SER A 56 4.71 41.78 -15.60
N ALA A 57 3.97 42.84 -15.92
CA ALA A 57 3.02 42.87 -17.03
C ALA A 57 3.78 42.73 -18.36
N ASN A 58 3.66 41.56 -18.99
CA ASN A 58 4.10 41.33 -20.36
C ASN A 58 3.11 42.05 -21.31
N ARG A 59 3.43 43.28 -21.73
CA ARG A 59 2.67 43.97 -22.76
C ARG A 59 3.03 43.41 -24.13
N ILE A 60 2.12 42.60 -24.66
CA ILE A 60 2.02 42.30 -26.09
C ILE A 60 1.72 43.61 -26.82
N SER A 61 2.51 43.96 -27.82
CA SER A 61 2.21 45.01 -28.78
C SER A 61 2.55 44.54 -30.19
N ALA A 62 1.52 44.53 -31.03
CA ALA A 62 1.54 44.61 -32.48
C ALA A 62 0.44 45.65 -32.85
N PRO A 63 0.35 46.20 -34.08
CA PRO A 63 1.08 45.91 -35.31
C PRO A 63 1.56 47.19 -36.08
N ALA A 64 2.34 47.03 -37.15
CA ALA A 64 2.27 47.87 -38.36
C ALA A 64 3.10 47.28 -39.53
N GLU A 65 2.41 46.88 -40.60
CA GLU A 65 2.86 46.94 -42.01
C GLU A 65 2.31 48.25 -42.63
N PRO A 66 2.66 48.71 -43.86
CA PRO A 66 3.30 48.00 -44.99
C PRO A 66 4.41 48.79 -45.75
N ALA A 67 5.15 48.13 -46.64
CA ALA A 67 5.39 48.54 -48.05
C ALA A 67 6.57 47.79 -48.71
N ALA A 68 6.34 47.36 -49.96
CA ALA A 68 7.24 46.59 -50.81
C ALA A 68 8.31 47.43 -51.54
N SER A 69 9.45 46.81 -51.92
CA SER A 69 10.12 46.82 -53.25
C SER A 69 11.59 46.31 -53.17
N THR A 70 11.97 45.47 -54.15
CA THR A 70 13.26 44.81 -54.48
C THR A 70 14.43 45.76 -54.89
N PRO A 71 15.65 45.32 -55.30
CA PRO A 71 16.56 44.20 -54.92
C PRO A 71 18.04 44.65 -54.60
N VAL A 72 18.89 43.66 -54.27
CA VAL A 72 20.35 43.62 -53.86
C VAL A 72 21.35 44.50 -54.65
N PRO A 73 22.57 44.82 -54.12
CA PRO A 73 23.71 43.88 -54.16
C PRO A 73 24.62 43.85 -52.89
N ALA A 74 25.37 42.75 -52.82
CA ALA A 74 26.22 42.29 -51.73
C ALA A 74 27.27 43.30 -51.20
N THR A 75 27.44 43.33 -49.89
CA THR A 75 28.71 43.70 -49.24
C THR A 75 29.00 42.65 -48.17
N MET A 76 30.13 41.96 -48.32
CA MET A 76 30.58 40.92 -47.41
C MET A 76 30.89 41.54 -46.05
N VAL A 77 30.05 41.32 -45.05
CA VAL A 77 30.40 41.60 -43.65
C VAL A 77 31.00 40.34 -43.05
N SER A 78 32.30 40.47 -42.79
CA SER A 78 33.16 39.68 -41.93
C SER A 78 32.43 38.71 -40.99
N ALA A 79 32.77 37.43 -41.11
CA ALA A 79 32.37 36.37 -40.20
C ALA A 79 32.68 36.77 -38.74
N ALA A 80 31.63 37.16 -38.01
CA ALA A 80 31.68 37.21 -36.56
C ALA A 80 31.75 35.76 -36.06
N ALA A 81 32.85 35.41 -35.41
CA ALA A 81 33.00 34.15 -34.71
C ALA A 81 31.78 33.91 -33.80
N PRO A 82 31.14 32.72 -33.84
CA PRO A 82 30.02 32.44 -32.96
C PRO A 82 30.51 32.53 -31.50
N GLN A 83 30.01 33.53 -30.78
CA GLN A 83 30.22 33.64 -29.35
C GLN A 83 29.76 32.31 -28.73
N ALA A 84 30.71 31.63 -28.07
CA ALA A 84 30.46 30.39 -27.37
C ALA A 84 29.32 30.61 -26.36
N THR A 85 28.14 30.10 -26.68
CA THR A 85 27.02 30.06 -25.76
C THR A 85 27.46 29.26 -24.55
N LYS A 86 27.53 29.93 -23.38
CA LYS A 86 27.82 29.27 -22.11
C LYS A 86 26.82 28.13 -21.96
N LYS A 87 27.31 26.88 -22.04
CA LYS A 87 26.50 25.68 -21.86
C LYS A 87 25.96 25.70 -20.42
N VAL A 88 24.69 26.07 -20.26
CA VAL A 88 23.98 25.89 -19.00
C VAL A 88 23.97 24.40 -18.71
N LYS A 89 24.66 23.97 -17.64
CA LYS A 89 24.63 22.59 -17.19
C LYS A 89 23.19 22.26 -16.82
N LYS A 90 22.49 21.49 -17.66
CA LYS A 90 21.15 20.98 -17.34
C LYS A 90 21.27 20.06 -16.12
N HIS A 91 20.78 20.51 -14.97
CA HIS A 91 20.72 19.69 -13.77
C HIS A 91 19.71 18.56 -14.01
N ARG A 92 20.13 17.31 -13.79
CA ARG A 92 19.25 16.13 -13.91
C ARG A 92 18.17 16.21 -12.83
N PRO A 93 16.87 15.97 -13.13
CA PRO A 93 15.84 15.96 -12.10
C PRO A 93 16.16 14.94 -11.00
N ALA A 94 15.92 15.31 -9.74
CA ALA A 94 16.16 14.44 -8.57
C ALA A 94 15.31 13.16 -8.58
N ASN A 95 14.16 13.21 -9.27
CA ASN A 95 13.26 12.08 -9.42
C ASN A 95 13.37 11.44 -10.82
N ALA A 96 13.11 10.14 -10.87
CA ALA A 96 12.82 9.38 -12.07
C ALA A 96 11.32 9.07 -12.15
N ILE A 97 10.85 8.69 -13.33
CA ILE A 97 9.46 8.27 -13.55
C ILE A 97 9.50 6.80 -13.98
N TYR A 98 8.80 5.95 -13.23
CA TYR A 98 8.51 4.59 -13.63
C TYR A 98 7.27 4.57 -14.52
N VAL A 99 7.27 3.73 -15.56
CA VAL A 99 6.13 3.52 -16.46
C VAL A 99 6.03 2.04 -16.81
N ASN A 100 4.85 1.48 -16.59
CA ASN A 100 4.45 0.15 -17.05
C ASN A 100 3.30 0.30 -18.05
N GLY A 101 3.56 0.01 -19.33
CA GLY A 101 2.53 0.11 -20.38
C GLY A 101 1.46 -0.97 -20.27
N THR A 102 1.83 -2.18 -19.84
CA THR A 102 0.95 -3.36 -19.74
C THR A 102 -0.20 -3.15 -18.75
N TYR A 103 0.09 -2.53 -17.61
CA TYR A 103 -0.88 -2.29 -16.54
C TYR A 103 -1.26 -0.80 -16.41
N GLY A 104 -0.77 0.06 -17.30
CA GLY A 104 -1.10 1.49 -17.31
C GLY A 104 -0.55 2.28 -16.11
N VAL A 105 0.30 1.68 -15.27
CA VAL A 105 0.83 2.30 -14.04
C VAL A 105 2.01 3.21 -14.36
N SER A 106 2.03 4.39 -13.76
CA SER A 106 3.21 5.24 -13.71
C SER A 106 3.28 6.02 -12.41
N PHE A 107 4.48 6.29 -11.90
CA PHE A 107 4.70 7.11 -10.71
C PHE A 107 6.12 7.69 -10.70
N SER A 108 6.32 8.76 -9.94
CA SER A 108 7.62 9.40 -9.72
C SER A 108 8.27 8.87 -8.45
N TYR A 109 9.58 8.61 -8.50
CA TYR A 109 10.36 8.13 -7.34
C TYR A 109 11.75 8.79 -7.29
N PRO A 110 12.37 8.95 -6.10
CA PRO A 110 13.72 9.47 -5.97
C PRO A 110 14.75 8.59 -6.69
N ARG A 111 15.65 9.18 -7.47
CA ARG A 111 16.67 8.41 -8.22
C ARG A 111 17.65 7.63 -7.35
N LYS A 112 17.81 8.05 -6.10
CA LYS A 112 18.65 7.36 -5.12
C LYS A 112 18.01 6.09 -4.57
N TYR A 113 16.70 5.92 -4.74
CA TYR A 113 15.99 4.71 -4.32
C TYR A 113 16.16 3.60 -5.35
N ARG A 114 16.09 2.36 -4.88
CA ARG A 114 16.26 1.18 -5.71
C ARG A 114 14.91 0.79 -6.27
N LEU A 115 14.78 0.78 -7.59
CA LEU A 115 13.57 0.32 -8.27
C LEU A 115 13.80 -1.11 -8.77
N ALA A 116 12.97 -2.04 -8.31
CA ALA A 116 12.81 -3.37 -8.90
C ALA A 116 11.54 -3.40 -9.76
N ALA A 117 11.68 -3.65 -11.06
CA ALA A 117 10.53 -3.92 -11.91
C ALA A 117 10.04 -5.35 -11.66
N GLY A 118 8.72 -5.54 -11.59
CA GLY A 118 8.12 -6.86 -11.43
C GLY A 118 8.53 -7.78 -12.58
N ASN A 119 8.97 -8.99 -12.24
CA ASN A 119 9.46 -9.99 -13.19
C ASN A 119 8.38 -11.03 -13.54
N GLY A 120 7.11 -10.77 -13.22
CA GLY A 120 6.00 -11.70 -13.41
C GLY A 120 6.04 -12.93 -12.49
N LYS A 121 6.92 -12.98 -11.48
CA LYS A 121 6.92 -14.01 -10.45
C LYS A 121 6.11 -13.56 -9.24
N ALA A 122 5.42 -14.51 -8.61
CA ALA A 122 4.50 -14.28 -7.48
C ALA A 122 5.20 -13.98 -6.13
N GLN A 123 6.49 -13.61 -6.13
CA GLN A 123 7.24 -13.30 -4.92
C GLN A 123 7.30 -11.79 -4.74
N VAL A 124 6.24 -11.28 -4.13
CA VAL A 124 6.12 -9.87 -3.75
C VAL A 124 6.92 -9.67 -2.46
N PRO A 125 7.80 -8.66 -2.36
CA PRO A 125 8.58 -8.43 -1.14
C PRO A 125 7.72 -8.14 0.09
N VAL A 126 6.53 -7.56 -0.14
CA VAL A 126 5.49 -7.33 0.88
C VAL A 126 4.31 -8.23 0.58
N GLN A 127 3.78 -8.91 1.59
CA GLN A 127 2.56 -9.71 1.45
C GLN A 127 1.40 -8.80 1.02
N THR A 128 0.71 -9.20 -0.05
CA THR A 128 -0.46 -8.47 -0.54
C THR A 128 -1.68 -8.73 0.35
N SER A 129 -2.59 -7.76 0.42
CA SER A 129 -3.83 -7.78 1.19
C SER A 129 -5.07 -8.09 0.33
N PHE A 130 -4.87 -8.61 -0.88
CA PHE A 130 -5.97 -9.04 -1.74
C PHE A 130 -6.78 -10.19 -1.15
N LEU A 131 -8.11 -10.16 -1.34
CA LEU A 131 -9.00 -11.25 -0.95
C LEU A 131 -8.76 -12.57 -1.68
N LYS A 132 -8.28 -12.49 -2.93
CA LYS A 132 -8.06 -13.64 -3.81
C LYS A 132 -6.59 -13.78 -4.18
N PRO A 133 -6.10 -15.01 -4.38
CA PRO A 133 -4.79 -15.20 -5.00
C PRO A 133 -4.79 -14.67 -6.44
N GLY A 134 -3.60 -14.60 -7.05
CA GLY A 134 -3.43 -14.13 -8.43
C GLY A 134 -2.82 -12.74 -8.57
N ALA A 135 -2.25 -12.20 -7.49
CA ALA A 135 -1.49 -10.97 -7.52
C ALA A 135 -0.28 -11.07 -8.46
N VAL A 136 -0.09 -10.05 -9.28
CA VAL A 136 1.10 -9.86 -10.12
C VAL A 136 1.83 -8.61 -9.65
N GLN A 137 3.12 -8.76 -9.32
CA GLN A 137 3.94 -7.61 -8.96
C GLN A 137 4.27 -6.77 -10.21
N ILE A 138 4.08 -5.46 -10.10
CA ILE A 138 4.38 -4.48 -11.14
C ILE A 138 5.73 -3.81 -10.87
N ALA A 139 5.94 -3.36 -9.64
CA ALA A 139 7.17 -2.69 -9.23
C ALA A 139 7.34 -2.71 -7.70
N ALA A 140 8.57 -2.54 -7.25
CA ALA A 140 8.95 -2.26 -5.87
C ALA A 140 9.99 -1.13 -5.86
N VAL A 141 9.86 -0.20 -4.91
CA VAL A 141 10.83 0.88 -4.68
C VAL A 141 11.33 0.81 -3.25
N ASP A 142 12.55 0.34 -3.08
CA ASP A 142 13.21 0.24 -1.78
C ASP A 142 13.94 1.55 -1.44
N VAL A 143 13.72 2.00 -0.22
CA VAL A 143 14.50 3.06 0.42
C VAL A 143 15.86 2.47 0.80
N PRO A 144 16.99 3.08 0.40
CA PRO A 144 18.32 2.59 0.76
C PRO A 144 18.52 2.47 2.27
N ASP A 145 19.20 1.41 2.71
CA ASP A 145 19.47 1.08 4.11
C ASP A 145 20.17 2.22 4.87
N ASP A 146 20.98 3.03 4.17
CA ASP A 146 21.69 4.19 4.72
C ASP A 146 20.88 5.50 4.73
N SER A 147 19.57 5.44 4.43
CA SER A 147 18.73 6.64 4.35
C SER A 147 18.45 7.30 5.70
N TYR A 148 18.56 6.54 6.80
CA TYR A 148 18.32 6.98 8.17
C TYR A 148 19.44 6.47 9.10
N PRO A 149 20.66 7.00 8.96
CA PRO A 149 21.80 6.55 9.76
C PRO A 149 21.58 6.83 11.25
N GLU A 150 22.19 6.00 12.11
CA GLU A 150 22.10 6.10 13.58
C GLU A 150 20.66 5.96 14.13
N THR A 151 19.77 5.34 13.37
CA THR A 151 18.40 5.00 13.81
C THR A 151 18.15 3.50 13.76
N ASP A 152 17.07 3.05 14.38
CA ASP A 152 16.57 1.66 14.29
C ASP A 152 15.88 1.32 12.95
N PHE A 153 16.09 2.12 11.89
CA PHE A 153 15.60 1.84 10.55
C PHE A 153 16.16 0.52 10.01
N SER A 154 15.27 -0.39 9.59
CA SER A 154 15.64 -1.65 8.95
C SER A 154 15.35 -1.61 7.46
N SER A 155 14.10 -1.28 7.08
CA SER A 155 13.69 -1.25 5.69
C SER A 155 12.52 -0.30 5.48
N ALA A 156 12.36 0.19 4.25
CA ALA A 156 11.11 0.81 3.83
C ALA A 156 10.92 0.65 2.32
N LEU A 157 9.67 0.42 1.91
CA LEU A 157 9.35 0.01 0.56
C LEU A 157 7.97 0.52 0.14
N LEU A 158 7.87 0.98 -1.11
CA LEU A 158 6.62 1.06 -1.86
C LEU A 158 6.55 -0.13 -2.83
N ASN A 159 5.61 -1.04 -2.62
CA ASN A 159 5.31 -2.13 -3.53
C ASN A 159 4.02 -1.88 -4.30
N VAL A 160 4.01 -2.21 -5.59
CA VAL A 160 2.85 -2.04 -6.48
C VAL A 160 2.52 -3.38 -7.11
N SER A 161 1.28 -3.82 -6.92
CA SER A 161 0.77 -5.09 -7.41
C SER A 161 -0.62 -4.91 -8.05
N VAL A 162 -1.05 -5.89 -8.84
CA VAL A 162 -2.37 -5.90 -9.46
C VAL A 162 -2.96 -7.30 -9.40
N ASN A 163 -4.26 -7.38 -9.15
CA ASN A 163 -5.04 -8.60 -9.23
C ASN A 163 -6.19 -8.41 -10.25
N PRO A 164 -6.12 -9.05 -11.43
CA PRO A 164 -7.19 -8.97 -12.43
C PRO A 164 -8.41 -9.85 -12.11
N GLY A 165 -8.33 -10.67 -11.05
CA GLY A 165 -9.33 -11.67 -10.66
C GLY A 165 -10.40 -11.18 -9.69
N MET A 166 -10.50 -9.87 -9.46
CA MET A 166 -11.32 -9.28 -8.39
C MET A 166 -12.35 -8.31 -8.93
N SER A 167 -13.52 -8.25 -8.28
CA SER A 167 -14.51 -7.19 -8.51
C SER A 167 -14.16 -5.90 -7.75
N ALA A 168 -14.90 -4.83 -8.01
CA ALA A 168 -14.75 -3.56 -7.29
C ALA A 168 -15.01 -3.72 -5.78
N ASP A 169 -16.07 -4.45 -5.40
CA ASP A 169 -16.43 -4.67 -4.00
C ASP A 169 -15.41 -5.54 -3.27
N GLU A 170 -14.84 -6.52 -3.97
CA GLU A 170 -13.75 -7.34 -3.44
C GLU A 170 -12.46 -6.52 -3.29
N CYS A 171 -12.22 -5.57 -4.20
CA CYS A 171 -11.08 -4.66 -4.14
C CYS A 171 -11.13 -3.70 -2.95
N ALA A 172 -12.31 -3.36 -2.44
CA ALA A 172 -12.44 -2.51 -1.26
C ALA A 172 -12.15 -3.25 0.07
N GLN A 173 -11.91 -4.56 0.03
CA GLN A 173 -11.68 -5.39 1.21
C GLN A 173 -10.21 -5.78 1.33
N PHE A 174 -9.81 -6.12 2.55
CA PHE A 174 -8.42 -6.38 2.93
C PHE A 174 -8.31 -7.68 3.71
N VAL A 175 -7.29 -8.47 3.40
CA VAL A 175 -6.87 -9.60 4.23
C VAL A 175 -5.83 -9.10 5.23
N PRO A 176 -6.03 -9.29 6.55
CA PRO A 176 -5.04 -8.93 7.57
C PRO A 176 -3.72 -9.67 7.34
N ALA A 177 -2.60 -8.98 7.53
CA ALA A 177 -1.25 -9.54 7.42
C ALA A 177 -0.95 -10.52 8.57
N SER A 178 -1.56 -10.33 9.75
CA SER A 178 -1.45 -11.25 10.88
C SER A 178 -2.79 -11.47 11.57
N LYS A 179 -2.90 -12.59 12.31
CA LYS A 179 -4.11 -12.92 13.09
C LYS A 179 -4.28 -12.03 14.33
N ASP A 180 -3.20 -11.40 14.76
CA ASP A 180 -3.15 -10.54 15.95
C ASP A 180 -3.31 -9.06 15.60
N THR A 181 -3.47 -8.73 14.32
CA THR A 181 -3.69 -7.35 13.88
C THR A 181 -5.08 -6.90 14.35
N GLU A 182 -5.14 -5.84 15.15
CA GLU A 182 -6.40 -5.22 15.55
C GLU A 182 -7.18 -4.80 14.30
N ALA A 183 -8.46 -5.17 14.23
CA ALA A 183 -9.30 -4.95 13.07
C ALA A 183 -9.60 -3.46 12.86
N THR A 184 -8.66 -2.76 12.23
CA THR A 184 -8.87 -1.39 11.78
C THR A 184 -9.80 -1.42 10.57
N LYS A 185 -10.80 -0.55 10.56
CA LYS A 185 -11.73 -0.47 9.43
C LYS A 185 -11.05 0.25 8.26
N PRO A 186 -11.19 -0.25 7.02
CA PRO A 186 -10.72 0.47 5.84
C PRO A 186 -11.35 1.86 5.73
N SER A 187 -10.61 2.81 5.17
CA SER A 187 -11.05 4.20 4.98
C SER A 187 -10.81 4.67 3.55
N THR A 188 -11.66 5.55 3.04
CA THR A 188 -11.46 6.15 1.72
C THR A 188 -10.58 7.37 1.83
N ILE A 189 -9.50 7.43 1.06
CA ILE A 189 -8.53 8.53 1.05
C ILE A 189 -8.23 8.98 -0.37
N LYS A 190 -8.26 10.30 -0.59
CA LYS A 190 -7.84 10.91 -1.84
C LYS A 190 -6.35 11.24 -1.79
N MET A 191 -5.57 10.68 -2.71
CA MET A 191 -4.15 10.98 -2.87
C MET A 191 -3.80 11.22 -4.33
N GLY A 192 -3.34 12.44 -4.60
CA GLY A 192 -3.05 12.87 -5.97
C GLY A 192 -4.31 12.86 -6.84
N ALA A 193 -4.23 12.15 -7.96
CA ALA A 193 -5.34 12.02 -8.91
C ALA A 193 -6.28 10.86 -8.59
N ASN A 194 -5.97 10.06 -7.57
CA ASN A 194 -6.67 8.81 -7.29
C ASN A 194 -7.41 8.89 -5.95
N GLU A 195 -8.44 8.08 -5.84
CA GLU A 195 -9.16 7.80 -4.60
C GLU A 195 -8.94 6.33 -4.26
N PHE A 196 -8.44 6.06 -3.05
CA PHE A 196 -8.07 4.73 -2.60
C PHE A 196 -8.95 4.31 -1.43
N THR A 197 -9.23 3.01 -1.34
CA THR A 197 -9.57 2.41 -0.05
C THR A 197 -8.26 2.06 0.64
N ALA A 198 -8.09 2.43 1.90
CA ALA A 198 -6.84 2.30 2.62
C ALA A 198 -7.02 1.56 3.94
N LEU A 199 -6.04 0.76 4.31
CA LEU A 199 -5.96 0.08 5.60
C LEU A 199 -4.55 0.18 6.17
N GLU A 200 -4.44 0.57 7.42
CA GLU A 200 -3.19 0.57 8.17
C GLU A 200 -3.17 -0.63 9.12
N GLN A 201 -2.01 -1.28 9.23
CA GLN A 201 -1.77 -2.43 10.10
C GLN A 201 -0.42 -2.26 10.76
N MET A 202 -0.34 -2.62 12.04
CA MET A 202 0.91 -2.65 12.78
C MET A 202 1.12 -4.07 13.29
N SER A 203 2.35 -4.56 13.20
CA SER A 203 2.71 -5.90 13.66
C SER A 203 4.14 -5.92 14.20
N GLY A 204 4.49 -7.01 14.87
CA GLY A 204 5.84 -7.22 15.41
C GLY A 204 5.92 -7.09 16.93
N GLU A 205 7.12 -7.28 17.43
CA GLU A 205 7.48 -7.34 18.84
C GLU A 205 8.42 -6.18 19.21
N ALA A 206 8.77 -6.04 20.48
CA ALA A 206 9.58 -4.90 20.96
C ALA A 206 10.90 -4.67 20.20
N ASN A 207 11.50 -5.72 19.64
CA ASN A 207 12.78 -5.66 18.94
C ASN A 207 12.65 -5.57 17.40
N HIS A 208 11.45 -5.82 16.85
CA HIS A 208 11.19 -5.73 15.42
C HIS A 208 9.74 -5.32 15.19
N GLN A 209 9.52 -4.13 14.63
CA GLN A 209 8.19 -3.61 14.34
C GLN A 209 8.04 -3.40 12.85
N ALA A 210 6.87 -3.73 12.31
CA ALA A 210 6.50 -3.48 10.94
C ALA A 210 5.17 -2.73 10.91
N ASP A 211 5.20 -1.54 10.31
CA ASP A 211 4.00 -0.76 10.00
C ASP A 211 3.70 -0.91 8.51
N LEU A 212 2.47 -1.30 8.18
CA LEU A 212 2.00 -1.54 6.83
C LEU A 212 0.82 -0.63 6.52
N LYS A 213 0.84 -0.01 5.33
CA LYS A 213 -0.31 0.70 4.77
C LYS A 213 -0.64 0.18 3.39
N TYR A 214 -1.83 -0.36 3.24
CA TYR A 214 -2.34 -0.84 1.96
C TYR A 214 -3.29 0.19 1.36
N TYR A 215 -3.20 0.40 0.05
CA TYR A 215 -4.08 1.27 -0.72
C TYR A 215 -4.59 0.51 -1.95
N HIS A 216 -5.88 0.20 -1.96
CA HIS A 216 -6.56 -0.45 -3.07
C HIS A 216 -7.27 0.56 -3.95
N LEU A 217 -7.20 0.35 -5.27
CA LEU A 217 -7.91 1.11 -6.28
C LEU A 217 -8.41 0.16 -7.37
N PHE A 218 -9.72 0.11 -7.59
CA PHE A 218 -10.30 -0.65 -8.69
C PHE A 218 -10.34 0.20 -9.96
N LYS A 219 -9.69 -0.28 -11.03
CA LYS A 219 -9.69 0.38 -12.34
C LYS A 219 -9.40 -0.63 -13.45
N ASN A 220 -9.86 -0.39 -14.68
CA ASN A 220 -9.60 -1.26 -15.83
C ASN A 220 -10.00 -2.74 -15.59
N GLY A 221 -11.04 -2.98 -14.78
CA GLY A 221 -11.49 -4.33 -14.43
C GLY A 221 -10.54 -5.10 -13.49
N ALA A 222 -9.56 -4.44 -12.88
CA ALA A 222 -8.59 -5.06 -11.98
C ALA A 222 -8.43 -4.27 -10.67
N CYS A 223 -8.01 -4.95 -9.61
CA CYS A 223 -7.66 -4.33 -8.35
C CYS A 223 -6.17 -4.01 -8.31
N TYR A 224 -5.81 -2.74 -8.18
CA TYR A 224 -4.43 -2.31 -7.96
C TYR A 224 -4.21 -2.12 -6.47
N GLU A 225 -3.07 -2.60 -5.97
CA GLU A 225 -2.64 -2.39 -4.60
C GLU A 225 -1.30 -1.66 -4.60
N PHE A 226 -1.22 -0.64 -3.76
CA PHE A 226 0.02 0.01 -3.37
C PHE A 226 0.22 -0.29 -1.89
N ALA A 227 1.26 -1.04 -1.55
CA ALA A 227 1.61 -1.37 -0.18
C ALA A 227 2.83 -0.54 0.22
N LEU A 228 2.71 0.18 1.33
CA LEU A 228 3.80 0.89 1.99
C LEU A 228 4.21 0.09 3.22
N ASP A 229 5.49 -0.20 3.32
CA ASP A 229 6.06 -0.95 4.43
C ASP A 229 7.21 -0.15 5.04
N VAL A 230 7.25 -0.11 6.37
CA VAL A 230 8.32 0.50 7.16
C VAL A 230 8.62 -0.43 8.32
N GLU A 231 9.83 -0.98 8.32
CA GLU A 231 10.31 -1.87 9.37
C GLU A 231 11.41 -1.18 10.19
N THR A 232 11.34 -1.40 11.50
CA THR A 232 12.38 -1.01 12.45
C THR A 232 12.87 -2.22 13.21
N SER A 233 14.17 -2.31 13.45
CA SER A 233 14.81 -3.39 14.20
C SER A 233 15.77 -2.81 15.21
N ARG A 234 15.62 -3.19 16.48
CA ARG A 234 16.49 -2.76 17.58
C ARG A 234 17.02 -3.95 18.33
N LYS A 235 18.35 -4.03 18.50
CA LYS A 235 18.97 -4.93 19.46
C LYS A 235 19.14 -4.24 20.82
N ALA A 236 19.07 -5.00 21.89
CA ALA A 236 19.11 -4.47 23.26
C ALA A 236 20.46 -3.80 23.62
N ASP A 237 21.52 -4.08 22.87
CA ASP A 237 22.88 -3.58 23.05
C ASP A 237 23.27 -2.43 22.11
N GLU A 238 22.35 -1.96 21.27
CA GLU A 238 22.58 -0.89 20.30
C GLU A 238 21.97 0.45 20.76
N ASP A 239 22.78 1.50 20.79
CA ASP A 239 22.34 2.88 21.09
C ASP A 239 21.85 3.56 19.80
N LEU A 240 20.72 3.08 19.26
CA LEU A 240 20.10 3.62 18.06
C LEU A 240 18.90 4.48 18.40
N ALA A 241 18.85 5.69 17.81
CA ALA A 241 17.70 6.56 17.94
C ALA A 241 16.45 5.91 17.35
N GLN A 242 15.28 6.18 17.95
CA GLN A 242 14.02 5.72 17.40
C GLN A 242 13.70 6.47 16.10
N LEU A 243 13.42 5.73 15.04
CA LEU A 243 13.01 6.27 13.76
C LEU A 243 11.64 6.95 13.85
N ASP A 244 11.53 8.15 13.27
CA ASP A 244 10.22 8.74 12.94
C ASP A 244 9.62 8.03 11.72
N ARG A 245 8.91 6.93 11.97
CA ARG A 245 8.21 6.13 10.94
C ARG A 245 7.22 6.98 10.15
N GLY A 246 6.58 7.97 10.78
CA GLY A 246 5.66 8.88 10.11
C GLY A 246 6.35 9.76 9.06
N GLN A 247 7.60 10.18 9.30
CA GLN A 247 8.40 10.88 8.29
C GLN A 247 8.73 9.98 7.11
N VAL A 248 9.04 8.70 7.34
CA VAL A 248 9.31 7.74 6.26
C VAL A 248 8.07 7.50 5.42
N PHE A 249 6.91 7.27 6.05
CA PHE A 249 5.64 7.14 5.34
C PHE A 249 5.31 8.36 4.49
N LYS A 250 5.52 9.58 4.97
CA LYS A 250 5.32 10.79 4.16
C LYS A 250 6.13 10.78 2.86
N GLN A 251 7.34 10.20 2.86
CA GLN A 251 8.13 10.06 1.63
C GLN A 251 7.55 9.00 0.69
N LEU A 252 7.09 7.88 1.23
CA LEU A 252 6.45 6.82 0.45
C LEU A 252 5.09 7.28 -0.13
N GLU A 253 4.25 7.90 0.68
CA GLU A 253 2.97 8.51 0.29
C GLU A 253 3.16 9.60 -0.75
N LYS A 254 4.27 10.35 -0.72
CA LYS A 254 4.61 11.30 -1.78
C LYS A 254 4.83 10.61 -3.13
N MET A 255 5.47 9.43 -3.15
CA MET A 255 5.57 8.64 -4.38
C MET A 255 4.19 8.16 -4.84
N LEU A 256 3.39 7.61 -3.93
CA LEU A 256 2.03 7.15 -4.20
C LEU A 256 1.11 8.27 -4.72
N SER A 257 1.21 9.48 -4.19
CA SER A 257 0.43 10.64 -4.65
C SER A 257 0.72 11.04 -6.11
N SER A 258 1.87 10.61 -6.64
CA SER A 258 2.22 10.82 -8.05
C SER A 258 1.77 9.69 -8.96
N ALA A 259 1.22 8.60 -8.40
CA ALA A 259 0.77 7.45 -9.15
C ALA A 259 -0.40 7.81 -10.07
N LYS A 260 -0.35 7.29 -11.28
CA LYS A 260 -1.40 7.40 -12.28
C LYS A 260 -1.64 6.04 -12.91
N ILE A 261 -2.91 5.72 -13.10
CA ILE A 261 -3.34 4.53 -13.82
C ILE A 261 -4.06 4.98 -15.09
N LYS A 262 -3.45 4.72 -16.24
CA LYS A 262 -4.06 4.98 -17.55
C LYS A 262 -5.10 3.91 -17.87
N ASP A 263 -6.06 4.27 -18.71
CA ASP A 263 -7.05 3.31 -19.21
C ASP A 263 -6.37 2.39 -20.22
N VAL A 264 -6.26 1.11 -19.88
CA VAL A 264 -5.62 0.06 -20.69
C VAL A 264 -6.36 -1.26 -20.50
N GLN A 265 -6.25 -2.18 -21.46
CA GLN A 265 -6.72 -3.55 -21.26
C GLN A 265 -5.72 -4.31 -20.39
N VAL A 266 -6.13 -4.67 -19.18
CA VAL A 266 -5.28 -5.40 -18.22
C VAL A 266 -5.30 -6.90 -18.57
N PRO A 267 -4.14 -7.55 -18.75
CA PRO A 267 -4.09 -8.98 -18.98
C PRO A 267 -4.75 -9.78 -17.85
N GLY A 268 -5.63 -10.72 -18.20
CA GLY A 268 -6.25 -11.65 -17.25
C GLY A 268 -7.66 -11.28 -16.78
N VAL A 269 -8.15 -10.07 -17.05
CA VAL A 269 -9.48 -9.60 -16.62
C VAL A 269 -10.62 -10.37 -17.30
N GLU A 270 -10.52 -10.62 -18.61
CA GLU A 270 -11.56 -11.37 -19.37
C GLU A 270 -11.76 -12.82 -18.88
N LYS A 271 -10.69 -13.43 -18.34
CA LYS A 271 -10.73 -14.78 -17.78
C LYS A 271 -11.42 -14.79 -16.41
N ALA A 272 -11.32 -13.70 -15.66
CA ALA A 272 -11.95 -13.53 -14.36
C ALA A 272 -13.45 -13.26 -14.48
N GLU A 273 -13.86 -12.45 -15.46
CA GLU A 273 -15.27 -12.11 -15.71
C GLU A 273 -16.08 -13.35 -16.11
N LYS A 274 -15.54 -14.18 -17.01
CA LYS A 274 -16.16 -15.48 -17.39
C LYS A 274 -16.21 -16.51 -16.25
N ALA A 275 -15.31 -16.43 -15.27
CA ALA A 275 -15.34 -17.30 -14.10
C ALA A 275 -16.36 -16.83 -13.03
N SER A 276 -16.75 -15.55 -13.07
CA SER A 276 -17.77 -15.00 -12.17
C SER A 276 -19.20 -15.23 -12.67
N GLU A 277 -19.40 -15.42 -13.98
CA GLU A 277 -20.71 -15.60 -14.61
C GLU A 277 -21.20 -17.06 -14.62
N SER A 278 -20.35 -18.04 -14.27
CA SER A 278 -20.72 -19.47 -14.25
C SER A 278 -21.25 -19.99 -12.92
N LYS A 279 -21.64 -19.12 -11.97
CA LYS A 279 -22.31 -19.54 -10.72
C LYS A 279 -23.84 -19.48 -10.91
N PRO A 280 -24.56 -20.61 -10.94
CA PRO A 280 -26.01 -20.56 -11.08
C PRO A 280 -26.62 -20.00 -9.79
N GLU A 281 -27.36 -18.90 -9.92
CA GLU A 281 -28.43 -18.55 -9.00
C GLU A 281 -29.53 -19.62 -9.16
N ASP A 282 -29.63 -20.54 -8.21
CA ASP A 282 -30.82 -21.36 -8.08
C ASP A 282 -31.72 -20.74 -7.01
N SER A 283 -32.83 -20.16 -7.48
CA SER A 283 -34.00 -19.82 -6.70
C SER A 283 -35.20 -19.91 -7.63
N THR A 284 -35.99 -20.98 -7.52
CA THR A 284 -37.46 -20.92 -7.34
C THR A 284 -38.04 -22.31 -7.07
N THR A 285 -38.54 -22.46 -5.85
CA THR A 285 -39.78 -23.10 -5.39
C THR A 285 -40.54 -24.06 -6.32
N ALA A 286 -40.73 -25.30 -5.84
CA ALA A 286 -42.01 -26.02 -5.98
C ALA A 286 -42.19 -27.06 -4.86
N GLU A 287 -43.29 -26.92 -4.11
CA GLU A 287 -43.87 -27.90 -3.20
C GLU A 287 -44.00 -29.30 -3.81
N THR A 288 -43.88 -30.36 -3.01
CA THR A 288 -44.89 -31.43 -2.86
C THR A 288 -44.51 -32.43 -1.74
N LYS A 289 -45.27 -32.33 -0.64
CA LYS A 289 -45.97 -33.42 0.08
C LYS A 289 -45.16 -34.63 0.60
N SER A 290 -44.92 -34.57 1.91
CA SER A 290 -44.72 -35.70 2.82
C SER A 290 -45.86 -36.73 2.74
N THR A 291 -45.54 -38.01 2.53
CA THR A 291 -46.36 -39.13 3.01
C THR A 291 -45.49 -40.38 3.30
N GLY A 292 -45.38 -40.74 4.57
CA GLY A 292 -45.66 -42.09 5.09
C GLY A 292 -44.68 -43.26 4.84
N ALA A 293 -44.21 -43.80 5.98
CA ALA A 293 -44.09 -45.24 6.30
C ALA A 293 -42.98 -46.05 5.59
N LYS A 294 -42.35 -47.07 6.16
CA LYS A 294 -42.19 -47.66 7.51
C LYS A 294 -41.20 -48.81 7.28
N ASN A 295 -40.28 -48.98 8.24
CA ASN A 295 -39.44 -50.13 8.59
C ASN A 295 -39.50 -51.39 7.70
N ASP A 296 -38.31 -51.93 7.36
CA ASP A 296 -38.05 -53.34 7.63
C ASP A 296 -36.57 -53.60 7.96
N VAL A 297 -36.39 -54.51 8.92
CA VAL A 297 -35.14 -54.99 9.52
C VAL A 297 -34.64 -56.17 8.69
N THR A 298 -33.32 -56.34 8.52
CA THR A 298 -32.62 -57.62 8.80
C THR A 298 -31.11 -57.50 8.55
N THR A 299 -30.40 -57.97 9.56
CA THR A 299 -28.97 -58.28 9.76
C THR A 299 -28.24 -58.95 8.58
N ASP A 300 -26.98 -58.57 8.37
CA ASP A 300 -25.87 -59.52 8.62
C ASP A 300 -24.53 -58.80 8.84
N ALA A 301 -23.72 -59.38 9.71
CA ALA A 301 -22.41 -58.92 10.12
C ALA A 301 -21.33 -59.52 9.22
N THR A 302 -20.29 -58.76 8.86
CA THR A 302 -18.94 -59.34 8.73
C THR A 302 -17.88 -58.27 9.02
N VAL A 303 -17.14 -58.55 10.09
CA VAL A 303 -15.89 -57.92 10.54
C VAL A 303 -14.77 -58.13 9.52
N SER A 304 -13.97 -57.09 9.26
CA SER A 304 -12.52 -57.21 9.02
C SER A 304 -11.84 -55.84 9.04
N THR A 305 -11.06 -55.62 10.10
CA THR A 305 -9.87 -54.76 10.10
C THR A 305 -8.66 -55.69 9.96
N PRO A 306 -7.55 -55.28 9.32
CA PRO A 306 -6.40 -54.93 10.17
C PRO A 306 -5.52 -53.77 9.69
N ALA A 307 -4.96 -53.12 10.71
CA ALA A 307 -3.67 -52.43 10.88
C ALA A 307 -2.73 -52.15 9.68
N ALA A 308 -2.34 -50.86 9.62
CA ALA A 308 -0.98 -50.29 9.59
C ALA A 308 0.16 -51.05 8.86
N ASP A 309 0.84 -50.33 7.95
CA ASP A 309 2.29 -50.22 8.04
C ASP A 309 2.82 -48.89 7.48
N SER A 310 3.84 -48.36 8.16
CA SER A 310 4.53 -47.11 7.84
C SER A 310 5.79 -47.43 7.05
N LYS A 311 6.06 -46.69 5.96
CA LYS A 311 7.44 -46.60 5.47
C LYS A 311 7.76 -45.25 4.84
N THR A 312 8.60 -44.53 5.56
CA THR A 312 9.50 -43.46 5.16
C THR A 312 10.25 -43.80 3.87
N GLU A 313 10.19 -42.93 2.87
CA GLU A 313 11.18 -42.90 1.79
C GLU A 313 11.79 -41.49 1.72
N LYS A 314 13.11 -41.44 1.92
CA LYS A 314 13.93 -40.24 1.86
C LYS A 314 14.22 -39.91 0.40
N ALA A 315 13.88 -38.70 -0.05
CA ALA A 315 14.37 -38.16 -1.32
C ALA A 315 15.81 -37.66 -1.14
N GLN A 316 16.70 -38.21 -1.96
CA GLN A 316 18.13 -37.94 -1.99
C GLN A 316 18.43 -36.74 -2.87
N VAL A 317 19.25 -35.83 -2.33
CA VAL A 317 19.81 -34.65 -2.99
C VAL A 317 20.82 -35.07 -4.05
N VAL A 318 20.68 -34.56 -5.27
CA VAL A 318 21.71 -34.65 -6.32
C VAL A 318 22.14 -33.24 -6.71
N THR A 319 23.37 -32.91 -6.33
CA THR A 319 24.13 -31.73 -6.79
C THR A 319 24.81 -32.08 -8.12
N PRO A 320 24.87 -31.18 -9.12
CA PRO A 320 25.84 -31.29 -10.20
C PRO A 320 27.03 -30.36 -9.93
N GLU A 321 28.20 -30.97 -9.81
CA GLU A 321 29.50 -30.31 -9.87
C GLU A 321 30.00 -30.26 -11.33
N GLN A 322 30.48 -29.08 -11.70
CA GLN A 322 31.49 -28.70 -12.70
C GLN A 322 31.89 -29.70 -13.81
N LYS A 323 31.76 -29.23 -15.06
CA LYS A 323 32.81 -29.34 -16.08
C LYS A 323 32.73 -28.16 -17.05
#